data_AF-A0AAE2BPT0-F1
#
_entry.id   AF-A0AAE2BPT0-F1
#
_cell.length_a   1.000
_cell.length_b   1.000
_cell.length_c   1.000
_cell.angle_alpha   90.00
_cell.angle_beta   90.00
_cell.angle_gamma   90.00
#
_symmetry.space_group_name_H-M   'P 1'
#
loop_
_entity.id
_entity.type
_entity.pdbx_description
1 polymer ?
#
loop_
_entity_poly.entity_id
_entity_poly.type
_entity_poly.pdbx_seq_one_letter_code
_entity_poly.pdbx_strand_id
1 'polypeptide(L)'
;MVVDRKDRSFKIIAASDIYGDRSLPTEVYDSKLNKWFLHQSMPAVNLCSSKMAFCDSRLYLETLSPLGLMMYRLDTGQWEHIPAKFPRSLLDGYLVAGTQKRLFLVGRIGLYSTLQSMRIWELDHTKFIWVEVSRMPPRYFRALLRLSAERFECFGQDNLICFTSWNQGKGLLYDVDKKAWSWIAGCALQSYNSQLCFYEPRFDAMIY
;
A
#
# COMPACT_ATOMS: atom_id res chain seq x y z
N MET A 1 0.12 12.57 -1.47
CA MET A 1 0.88 13.70 -2.02
C MET A 1 2.01 13.14 -2.84
N VAL A 2 2.16 13.57 -4.09
CA VAL A 2 3.21 13.09 -5.01
C VAL A 2 4.15 14.25 -5.27
N VAL A 3 5.46 14.07 -5.08
CA VAL A 3 6.45 15.13 -5.22
C VAL A 3 7.30 14.90 -6.47
N ASP A 4 7.36 15.89 -7.36
CA ASP A 4 8.38 15.96 -8.40
C ASP A 4 9.63 16.63 -7.83
N ARG A 5 10.72 15.86 -7.76
CA ARG A 5 11.98 16.30 -7.17
C ARG A 5 12.74 17.31 -8.03
N LYS A 6 12.52 17.34 -9.35
CA LYS A 6 13.21 18.28 -10.25
C LYS A 6 12.62 19.67 -10.11
N ASP A 7 11.29 19.75 -10.09
CA ASP A 7 10.58 21.03 -10.13
C ASP A 7 10.09 21.51 -8.77
N ARG A 8 10.35 20.74 -7.69
CA ARG A 8 9.87 20.98 -6.32
C ARG A 8 8.36 21.19 -6.22
N SER A 9 7.61 20.68 -7.19
CA SER A 9 6.16 20.72 -7.23
C SER A 9 5.57 19.44 -6.70
N PHE A 10 4.37 19.50 -6.19
CA PHE A 10 3.59 18.33 -5.81
C PHE A 10 2.18 18.33 -6.40
N LYS A 11 1.60 17.13 -6.43
CA LYS A 11 0.17 16.92 -6.69
C LYS A 11 -0.51 16.26 -5.50
N ILE A 12 -1.75 16.64 -5.24
CA ILE A 12 -2.62 15.98 -4.26
C ILE A 12 -3.76 15.33 -5.03
N ILE A 13 -3.97 14.03 -4.81
CA ILE A 13 -5.09 13.30 -5.38
C ILE A 13 -6.08 13.08 -4.25
N ALA A 14 -7.30 13.59 -4.42
CA ALA A 14 -8.43 13.32 -3.56
C ALA A 14 -9.40 12.43 -4.34
N ALA A 15 -9.45 11.16 -3.96
CA ALA A 15 -10.38 10.18 -4.52
C ALA A 15 -11.33 9.73 -3.42
N SER A 16 -12.64 9.81 -3.66
CA SER A 16 -13.65 9.25 -2.76
C SER A 16 -14.06 7.86 -3.22
N ASP A 17 -14.26 6.96 -2.27
CA ASP A 17 -14.92 5.68 -2.49
C ASP A 17 -16.40 5.90 -2.81
N ILE A 18 -17.21 6.24 -1.81
CA ILE A 18 -18.66 6.48 -1.92
C ILE A 18 -19.05 7.53 -0.86
N TYR A 19 -19.82 8.56 -1.22
CA TYR A 19 -20.48 9.46 -0.26
C TYR A 19 -22.00 9.42 -0.49
N GLY A 20 -22.71 8.58 0.27
CA GLY A 20 -24.13 8.30 0.03
C GLY A 20 -24.36 7.56 -1.29
N ASP A 21 -25.33 7.99 -2.11
CA ASP A 21 -25.64 7.38 -3.42
C ASP A 21 -24.81 7.95 -4.59
N ARG A 22 -23.77 8.76 -4.32
CA ARG A 22 -23.00 9.46 -5.37
C ARG A 22 -21.51 9.17 -5.25
N SER A 23 -20.89 8.79 -6.38
CA SER A 23 -19.44 8.81 -6.55
C SER A 23 -18.99 10.25 -6.81
N LEU A 24 -18.14 10.82 -5.96
CA LEU A 24 -17.54 12.13 -6.24
C LEU A 24 -16.45 11.97 -7.32
N PRO A 25 -16.24 13.01 -8.15
CA PRO A 25 -15.12 13.03 -9.08
C PRO A 25 -13.80 12.94 -8.33
N THR A 26 -12.78 12.39 -8.99
CA THR A 26 -11.42 12.48 -8.47
C THR A 26 -10.90 13.89 -8.68
N GLU A 27 -10.45 14.53 -7.62
CA GLU A 27 -9.89 15.88 -7.68
C GLU A 27 -8.38 15.83 -7.57
N VAL A 28 -7.69 16.54 -8.46
CA VAL A 28 -6.23 16.63 -8.48
C VAL A 28 -5.80 18.07 -8.32
N TYR A 29 -5.11 18.38 -7.22
CA TYR A 29 -4.44 19.66 -7.05
C TYR A 29 -3.08 19.64 -7.75
N ASP A 30 -2.80 20.67 -8.54
CA ASP A 30 -1.48 20.93 -9.10
C ASP A 30 -0.89 22.19 -8.46
N SER A 31 0.21 22.02 -7.70
CA SER A 31 0.90 23.13 -7.04
C SER A 31 1.57 24.11 -8.00
N LYS A 32 1.94 23.70 -9.22
CA LYS A 32 2.53 24.62 -10.22
C LYS A 32 1.50 25.63 -10.70
N LEU A 33 0.28 25.16 -10.91
CA LEU A 33 -0.83 25.97 -11.41
C LEU A 33 -1.66 26.57 -10.27
N ASN A 34 -1.41 26.12 -9.03
CA ASN A 34 -2.17 26.43 -7.82
C ASN A 34 -3.69 26.25 -8.03
N LYS A 35 -4.07 25.11 -8.64
CA LYS A 35 -5.45 24.84 -9.06
C LYS A 35 -5.83 23.39 -8.83
N TRP A 36 -7.13 23.18 -8.60
CA TRP A 36 -7.77 21.87 -8.60
C TRP A 36 -8.31 21.55 -9.99
N PHE A 37 -8.11 20.30 -10.40
CA PHE A 37 -8.63 19.73 -11.64
C PHE A 37 -9.61 18.61 -11.32
N LEU A 38 -10.74 18.60 -12.02
CA LEU A 38 -11.72 17.53 -11.93
C LEU A 38 -11.38 16.45 -12.96
N HIS A 39 -11.08 15.26 -12.46
CA HIS A 39 -10.81 14.06 -13.25
C HIS A 39 -12.01 13.11 -13.16
N GLN A 40 -11.93 11.94 -13.81
CA GLN A 40 -13.02 10.97 -13.84
C GLN A 40 -13.43 10.53 -12.42
N SER A 41 -14.73 10.33 -12.19
CA SER A 41 -15.23 9.65 -11.00
C SER A 41 -14.87 8.18 -11.03
N MET A 42 -14.48 7.63 -9.88
CA MET A 42 -14.35 6.19 -9.75
C MET A 42 -15.72 5.53 -9.97
N PRO A 43 -15.83 4.40 -10.68
CA PRO A 43 -17.11 3.77 -10.92
C PRO A 43 -17.79 3.41 -9.58
N ALA A 44 -19.01 3.92 -9.36
CA ALA A 44 -19.74 3.91 -8.08
C ALA A 44 -20.03 2.52 -7.49
N VAL A 45 -19.74 1.45 -8.23
CA VAL A 45 -19.94 0.06 -7.81
C VAL A 45 -18.81 -0.51 -6.97
N ASN A 46 -17.71 0.24 -6.78
CA ASN A 46 -16.51 -0.28 -6.12
C ASN A 46 -16.36 0.29 -4.72
N LEU A 47 -16.56 -0.56 -3.71
CA LEU A 47 -16.09 -0.28 -2.35
C LEU A 47 -14.57 -0.46 -2.32
N CYS A 48 -13.80 0.50 -1.81
CA CYS A 48 -12.34 0.49 -1.83
C CYS A 48 -11.73 0.43 -0.42
N SER A 49 -10.58 -0.23 -0.33
CA SER A 49 -9.74 -0.21 0.87
C SER A 49 -9.00 1.12 0.98
N SER A 50 -8.71 1.58 2.20
CA SER A 50 -7.83 2.74 2.44
C SER A 50 -6.36 2.47 2.11
N LYS A 51 -6.02 1.22 1.78
CA LYS A 51 -4.66 0.74 1.56
C LYS A 51 -4.26 0.91 0.10
N MET A 52 -3.67 2.07 -0.19
CA MET A 52 -3.31 2.50 -1.53
C MET A 52 -1.81 2.42 -1.78
N ALA A 53 -1.42 2.25 -3.05
CA ALA A 53 -0.04 2.37 -3.49
C ALA A 53 0.06 3.31 -4.70
N PHE A 54 1.05 4.19 -4.71
CA PHE A 54 1.32 5.07 -5.85
C PHE A 54 2.70 4.79 -6.42
N CYS A 55 2.77 4.37 -7.69
CA CYS A 55 4.02 4.20 -8.42
C CYS A 55 3.81 4.48 -9.92
N ASP A 56 4.85 4.93 -10.62
CA ASP A 56 4.81 5.16 -12.07
C ASP A 56 3.59 6.00 -12.55
N SER A 57 3.29 7.10 -11.85
CA SER A 57 2.14 7.97 -12.13
C SER A 57 0.76 7.29 -12.06
N ARG A 58 0.69 6.16 -11.35
CA ARG A 58 -0.53 5.35 -11.19
C ARG A 58 -0.82 5.18 -9.71
N LEU A 59 -2.08 5.45 -9.33
CA LEU A 59 -2.60 5.17 -8.00
C LEU A 59 -3.36 3.84 -8.06
N TYR A 60 -2.96 2.89 -7.23
CA TYR A 60 -3.57 1.58 -7.11
C TYR A 60 -4.38 1.48 -5.82
N LEU A 61 -5.58 0.92 -5.94
CA LEU A 61 -6.49 0.64 -4.83
C LEU A 61 -6.99 -0.79 -4.90
N GLU A 62 -7.05 -1.46 -3.76
CA GLU A 62 -7.79 -2.69 -3.60
C GLU A 62 -9.29 -2.37 -3.51
N THR A 63 -10.11 -3.02 -4.35
CA THR A 63 -11.57 -2.98 -4.22
C THR A 63 -12.01 -4.15 -3.35
N LEU A 64 -12.87 -3.90 -2.37
CA LEU A 64 -13.44 -4.87 -1.43
C LEU A 64 -14.72 -5.51 -1.97
N SER A 65 -15.46 -4.80 -2.82
CA SER A 65 -16.68 -5.29 -3.46
C SER A 65 -16.91 -4.56 -4.80
N PRO A 66 -16.81 -5.26 -5.94
CA PRO A 66 -16.26 -6.61 -6.11
C PRO A 66 -14.77 -6.65 -5.74
N LEU A 67 -14.25 -7.81 -5.28
CA LEU A 67 -12.83 -7.95 -4.93
C LEU A 67 -11.95 -7.81 -6.17
N GLY A 68 -11.01 -6.87 -6.17
CA GLY A 68 -10.25 -6.54 -7.37
C GLY A 68 -9.21 -5.43 -7.16
N LEU A 69 -8.57 -5.04 -8.27
CA LEU A 69 -7.54 -4.01 -8.28
C LEU A 69 -7.99 -2.87 -9.20
N MET A 70 -8.20 -1.69 -8.63
CA MET A 70 -8.43 -0.47 -9.38
C MET A 70 -7.13 0.30 -9.56
N MET A 71 -6.99 0.92 -10.72
CA MET A 71 -5.88 1.79 -11.07
C MET A 71 -6.43 3.12 -11.57
N TYR A 72 -5.92 4.20 -11.02
CA TYR A 72 -6.10 5.54 -11.53
C TYR A 72 -4.82 6.04 -12.19
N ARG A 73 -4.96 6.48 -13.44
CA ARG A 73 -3.88 7.07 -14.23
C ARG A 73 -3.89 8.58 -14.08
N LEU A 74 -2.82 9.12 -13.51
CA LEU A 74 -2.70 10.56 -13.25
C LEU A 74 -2.52 11.38 -14.54
N ASP A 75 -1.92 10.78 -15.57
CA ASP A 75 -1.68 11.36 -16.89
C ASP A 75 -2.96 11.53 -17.70
N THR A 76 -3.82 10.51 -17.73
CA THR A 76 -5.10 10.55 -18.46
C THR A 76 -6.28 10.99 -17.60
N GLY A 77 -6.13 10.97 -16.28
CA GLY A 77 -7.19 11.27 -15.32
C GLY A 77 -8.32 10.24 -15.30
N GLN A 78 -8.00 8.98 -15.63
CA GLN A 78 -8.99 7.92 -15.81
C GLN A 78 -8.80 6.77 -14.82
N TRP A 79 -9.92 6.12 -14.50
CA TRP A 79 -9.99 4.91 -13.70
C TRP A 79 -10.10 3.67 -14.59
N GLU A 80 -9.39 2.62 -14.20
CA GLU A 80 -9.42 1.33 -14.87
C GLU A 80 -9.39 0.17 -13.89
N HIS A 81 -10.17 -0.86 -14.20
CA HIS A 81 -10.11 -2.12 -13.49
C HIS A 81 -9.01 -3.00 -14.06
N ILE A 82 -8.09 -3.44 -13.21
CA ILE A 82 -7.04 -4.39 -13.58
C ILE A 82 -7.54 -5.82 -13.30
N PRO A 83 -7.51 -6.73 -14.28
CA PRO A 83 -8.02 -8.09 -14.14
C PRO A 83 -7.10 -9.02 -13.31
N ALA A 84 -6.41 -8.47 -12.30
CA ALA A 84 -5.53 -9.21 -11.40
C ALA A 84 -6.32 -9.84 -10.25
N LYS A 85 -6.52 -11.15 -10.32
CA LYS A 85 -7.23 -11.91 -9.28
C LYS A 85 -6.38 -12.02 -8.02
N PHE A 86 -6.89 -11.51 -6.91
CA PHE A 86 -6.21 -11.60 -5.62
C PHE A 86 -5.98 -13.06 -5.19
N PRO A 87 -4.90 -13.34 -4.43
CA PRO A 87 -4.63 -14.68 -3.91
C PRO A 87 -5.82 -15.23 -3.12
N ARG A 88 -6.10 -16.53 -3.28
CA ARG A 88 -7.18 -17.20 -2.53
C ARG A 88 -6.87 -17.18 -1.03
N SER A 89 -7.92 -17.04 -0.22
CA SER A 89 -7.81 -17.04 1.25
C SER A 89 -6.97 -15.89 1.82
N LEU A 90 -6.90 -14.77 1.08
CA LEU A 90 -6.39 -13.51 1.59
C LEU A 90 -7.34 -12.99 2.66
N LEU A 91 -6.83 -12.87 3.88
CA LEU A 91 -7.58 -12.38 5.04
C LEU A 91 -7.42 -10.87 5.20
N ASP A 92 -6.21 -10.38 4.97
CA ASP A 92 -5.88 -8.97 5.06
C ASP A 92 -4.69 -8.66 4.14
N GLY A 93 -4.85 -7.65 3.28
CA GLY A 93 -3.88 -7.26 2.25
C GLY A 93 -3.43 -5.81 2.41
N TYR A 94 -2.25 -5.49 1.89
CA TYR A 94 -1.70 -4.15 1.75
C TYR A 94 -1.03 -4.03 0.38
N LEU A 95 -1.33 -2.97 -0.35
CA LEU A 95 -0.59 -2.61 -1.55
C LEU A 95 0.64 -1.79 -1.14
N VAL A 96 1.78 -2.11 -1.73
CA VAL A 96 3.05 -1.42 -1.48
C VAL A 96 3.71 -1.09 -2.81
N ALA A 97 4.02 0.19 -3.00
CA ALA A 97 4.77 0.66 -4.16
C ALA A 97 6.24 0.26 -4.04
N GLY A 98 6.78 -0.31 -5.11
CA GLY A 98 8.19 -0.61 -5.26
C GLY A 98 8.94 0.49 -6.02
N THR A 99 10.21 0.24 -6.32
CA THR A 99 10.95 1.08 -7.27
C THR A 99 10.32 1.04 -8.66
N GLN A 100 10.38 2.17 -9.37
CA GLN A 100 9.84 2.33 -10.73
C GLN A 100 8.33 2.02 -10.80
N LYS A 101 7.95 0.96 -11.54
CA LYS A 101 6.58 0.49 -11.77
C LYS A 101 6.18 -0.68 -10.88
N ARG A 102 7.08 -1.17 -10.02
CA ARG A 102 6.82 -2.38 -9.24
C ARG A 102 5.67 -2.12 -8.27
N LEU A 103 4.76 -3.08 -8.20
CA LEU A 103 3.66 -3.07 -7.26
C LEU A 103 3.65 -4.40 -6.51
N PHE A 104 3.67 -4.32 -5.19
CA PHE A 104 3.58 -5.49 -4.33
C PHE A 104 2.22 -5.57 -3.65
N LEU A 105 1.72 -6.78 -3.52
CA LEU A 105 0.67 -7.14 -2.58
C LEU A 105 1.34 -7.85 -1.42
N VAL A 106 1.08 -7.38 -0.21
CA VAL A 106 1.55 -8.00 1.02
C VAL A 106 0.33 -8.44 1.78
N GLY A 107 0.25 -9.72 2.13
CA GLY A 107 -1.01 -10.26 2.61
C GLY A 107 -0.90 -11.44 3.53
N ARG A 108 -1.80 -11.48 4.50
CA ARG A 108 -2.03 -12.61 5.38
C ARG A 108 -2.93 -13.60 4.65
N ILE A 109 -2.41 -14.80 4.44
CA ILE A 109 -3.17 -15.94 3.92
C ILE A 109 -3.49 -16.86 5.06
N GLY A 110 -4.74 -17.30 5.16
CA GLY A 110 -5.12 -18.27 6.16
C GLY A 110 -6.31 -19.12 5.76
N LEU A 111 -6.21 -20.42 6.03
CA LEU A 111 -7.34 -21.33 6.08
C LEU A 111 -7.59 -21.58 7.56
N TYR A 112 -8.68 -21.04 8.10
CA TYR A 112 -9.01 -21.07 9.53
C TYR A 112 -7.99 -20.31 10.41
N SER A 113 -8.17 -20.36 11.73
CA SER A 113 -7.37 -19.59 12.70
C SER A 113 -5.96 -20.13 12.95
N THR A 114 -5.66 -21.35 12.50
CA THR A 114 -4.43 -22.09 12.86
C THR A 114 -3.38 -22.17 11.75
N LEU A 115 -3.77 -22.03 10.48
CA LEU A 115 -2.88 -22.15 9.32
C LEU A 115 -2.71 -20.80 8.61
N GLN A 116 -2.09 -19.84 9.31
CA GLN A 116 -1.83 -18.51 8.77
C GLN A 116 -0.36 -18.30 8.38
N SER A 117 -0.14 -17.52 7.33
CA SER A 117 1.18 -17.09 6.87
C SER A 117 1.12 -15.70 6.26
N MET A 118 2.21 -14.95 6.33
CA MET A 118 2.35 -13.68 5.60
C MET A 118 3.13 -13.94 4.31
N ARG A 119 2.63 -13.42 3.19
CA ARG A 119 3.25 -13.59 1.87
C ARG A 119 3.30 -12.28 1.12
N ILE A 120 4.22 -12.23 0.16
CA ILE A 120 4.48 -11.07 -0.68
C ILE A 120 4.37 -11.53 -2.13
N TRP A 121 3.55 -10.84 -2.91
CA TRP A 121 3.42 -11.01 -4.35
C TRP A 121 3.80 -9.73 -5.07
N GLU A 122 4.32 -9.86 -6.27
CA GLU A 122 4.58 -8.77 -7.20
C GLU A 122 3.61 -8.87 -8.38
N LEU A 123 3.09 -7.74 -8.85
CA LEU A 123 2.23 -7.70 -10.02
C LEU A 123 3.06 -7.85 -11.30
N ASP A 124 2.79 -8.89 -12.07
CA ASP A 124 3.25 -8.96 -13.46
C ASP A 124 2.36 -8.03 -14.30
N HIS A 125 2.89 -6.87 -14.69
CA HIS A 125 2.16 -5.87 -15.46
C HIS A 125 1.84 -6.30 -16.90
N THR A 126 2.48 -7.36 -17.42
CA THR A 126 2.22 -7.88 -18.76
C THR A 126 1.08 -8.88 -18.75
N LYS A 127 1.06 -9.75 -17.73
CA LYS A 127 0.05 -10.81 -17.59
C LYS A 127 -1.11 -10.45 -16.66
N PHE A 128 -0.97 -9.37 -15.90
CA PHE A 128 -1.89 -8.95 -14.82
C PHE A 128 -2.15 -10.08 -13.82
N ILE A 129 -1.08 -10.73 -13.34
CA ILE A 129 -1.16 -11.78 -12.32
C ILE A 129 -0.24 -11.45 -11.14
N TRP A 130 -0.66 -11.86 -9.95
CA TRP A 130 0.17 -11.79 -8.74
C TRP A 130 1.15 -12.97 -8.70
N VAL A 131 2.44 -12.68 -8.75
CA VAL A 131 3.51 -13.68 -8.67
C VAL A 131 4.09 -13.65 -7.27
N GLU A 132 4.06 -14.78 -6.57
CA GLU A 132 4.60 -14.87 -5.21
C GLU A 132 6.13 -14.74 -5.23
N VAL A 133 6.67 -13.74 -4.53
CA VAL A 133 8.11 -13.45 -4.50
C VAL A 133 8.77 -13.81 -3.17
N SER A 134 7.99 -13.86 -2.08
CA SER A 134 8.51 -14.21 -0.75
C SER A 134 7.44 -14.68 0.21
N ARG A 135 7.85 -15.51 1.17
CA ARG A 135 7.03 -15.94 2.31
C ARG A 135 7.76 -15.56 3.59
N MET A 136 7.05 -14.93 4.51
CA MET A 136 7.60 -14.63 5.83
C MET A 136 7.89 -15.94 6.58
N PRO A 137 9.14 -16.19 7.01
CA PRO A 137 9.45 -17.38 7.77
C PRO A 137 8.62 -17.46 9.08
N PRO A 138 8.14 -18.65 9.49
CA PRO A 138 7.25 -18.81 10.65
C PRO A 138 7.78 -18.22 11.96
N ARG A 139 9.11 -18.18 12.13
CA ARG A 139 9.77 -17.56 13.30
C ARG A 139 9.50 -16.05 13.39
N TYR A 140 9.49 -15.36 12.25
CA TYR A 140 9.20 -13.93 12.21
C TYR A 140 7.70 -13.68 12.35
N PHE A 141 6.87 -14.51 11.72
CA PHE A 141 5.41 -14.40 11.83
C PHE A 141 4.94 -14.50 13.29
N ARG A 142 5.40 -15.51 14.04
CA ARG A 142 5.06 -15.69 15.46
C ARG A 142 5.63 -14.61 16.39
N ALA A 143 6.75 -14.02 16.00
CA ALA A 143 7.38 -12.94 16.77
C ALA A 143 6.73 -11.57 16.49
N LEU A 144 6.22 -11.36 15.28
CA LEU A 144 5.53 -10.14 14.87
C LEU A 144 4.07 -10.15 15.33
N LEU A 145 3.38 -11.28 15.19
CA LEU A 145 1.95 -11.45 15.48
C LEU A 145 1.77 -12.59 16.49
N ARG A 146 1.37 -12.23 17.71
CA ARG A 146 1.13 -13.21 18.80
C ARG A 146 -0.23 -13.86 18.65
N LEU A 147 -1.21 -13.13 18.14
CA LEU A 147 -2.57 -13.64 17.90
C LEU A 147 -2.86 -13.70 16.40
N SER A 148 -3.63 -14.71 15.97
CA SER A 148 -3.99 -14.92 14.56
C SER A 148 -4.87 -13.81 13.96
N ALA A 149 -5.65 -13.12 14.78
CA ALA A 149 -6.47 -11.98 14.38
C ALA A 149 -5.82 -10.62 14.70
N GLU A 150 -4.54 -10.60 15.10
CA GLU A 150 -3.85 -9.36 15.44
C GLU A 150 -3.73 -8.46 14.20
N ARG A 151 -4.06 -7.17 14.32
CA ARG A 151 -3.87 -6.21 13.24
C ARG A 151 -2.38 -5.96 13.02
N PHE A 152 -1.99 -5.82 11.76
CA PHE A 152 -0.65 -5.43 11.36
C PHE A 152 -0.76 -4.23 10.43
N GLU A 153 0.28 -3.42 10.40
CA GLU A 153 0.46 -2.42 9.37
C GLU A 153 1.61 -2.84 8.46
N CYS A 154 1.50 -2.47 7.19
CA CYS A 154 2.52 -2.71 6.20
C CYS A 154 2.67 -1.47 5.35
N PHE A 155 3.92 -1.07 5.15
CA PHE A 155 4.30 0.07 4.34
C PHE A 155 5.61 -0.27 3.62
N GLY A 156 5.92 0.47 2.57
CA GLY A 156 7.19 0.28 1.89
C GLY A 156 7.74 1.57 1.32
N GLN A 157 9.04 1.52 1.10
CA GLN A 157 9.83 2.58 0.51
C GLN A 157 10.86 1.90 -0.40
N ASP A 158 10.90 2.31 -1.66
CA ASP A 158 11.70 1.63 -2.68
C ASP A 158 11.38 0.13 -2.70
N ASN A 159 12.38 -0.74 -2.65
CA ASN A 159 12.18 -2.20 -2.60
C ASN A 159 12.26 -2.76 -1.17
N LEU A 160 12.01 -1.92 -0.16
CA LEU A 160 11.95 -2.30 1.24
C LEU A 160 10.49 -2.34 1.72
N ILE A 161 10.10 -3.45 2.34
CA ILE A 161 8.75 -3.66 2.87
C ILE A 161 8.85 -3.83 4.39
N CYS A 162 8.21 -2.93 5.13
CA CYS A 162 8.21 -2.94 6.58
C CYS A 162 6.86 -3.41 7.13
N PHE A 163 6.92 -4.19 8.20
CA PHE A 163 5.78 -4.73 8.91
C PHE A 163 5.85 -4.28 10.37
N THR A 164 4.74 -3.78 10.89
CA THR A 164 4.61 -3.41 12.31
C THR A 164 3.37 -4.07 12.91
N SER A 165 3.47 -4.47 14.18
CA SER A 165 2.31 -4.85 15.00
C SER A 165 2.08 -3.77 16.04
N TRP A 166 0.81 -3.45 16.27
CA TRP A 166 0.38 -2.50 17.29
C TRP A 166 0.80 -2.90 18.70
N ASN A 167 0.91 -4.21 18.99
CA ASN A 167 1.14 -4.67 20.37
C ASN A 167 2.61 -4.95 20.69
N GLN A 168 3.47 -5.11 19.68
CA GLN A 168 4.86 -5.55 19.90
C GLN A 168 5.88 -4.41 19.92
N GLY A 169 5.58 -3.25 19.33
CA GLY A 169 6.54 -2.15 19.20
C GLY A 169 7.82 -2.51 18.43
N LYS A 170 7.76 -3.58 17.62
CA LYS A 170 8.87 -4.08 16.80
C LYS A 170 8.50 -3.98 15.32
N GLY A 171 9.42 -3.47 14.52
CA GLY A 171 9.33 -3.46 13.06
C GLY A 171 10.13 -4.59 12.45
N LEU A 172 9.56 -5.30 11.49
CA LEU A 172 10.27 -6.28 10.65
C LEU A 172 10.42 -5.71 9.25
N LEU A 173 11.63 -5.73 8.71
CA LEU A 173 11.94 -5.28 7.37
C LEU A 173 12.20 -6.50 6.46
N TYR A 174 11.67 -6.43 5.25
CA TYR A 174 12.02 -7.30 4.14
C TYR A 174 12.67 -6.46 3.03
N ASP A 175 13.91 -6.81 2.70
CA ASP A 175 14.62 -6.27 1.54
C ASP A 175 14.34 -7.19 0.35
N VAL A 176 13.55 -6.70 -0.62
CA VAL A 176 13.10 -7.50 -1.77
C VAL A 176 14.28 -7.87 -2.67
N ASP A 177 15.26 -6.98 -2.81
CA ASP A 177 16.40 -7.18 -3.72
C ASP A 177 17.40 -8.17 -3.12
N LYS A 178 17.65 -8.08 -1.80
CA LYS A 178 18.51 -9.05 -1.09
C LYS A 178 17.78 -10.32 -0.66
N LYS A 179 16.45 -10.36 -0.78
CA LYS A 179 15.57 -11.43 -0.27
C LYS A 179 15.83 -11.74 1.21
N ALA A 180 16.08 -10.70 2.00
CA ALA A 180 16.53 -10.82 3.38
C ALA A 180 15.52 -10.20 4.35
N TRP A 181 15.39 -10.83 5.52
CA TRP A 181 14.53 -10.37 6.61
C TRP A 181 15.39 -9.90 7.77
N SER A 182 15.10 -8.71 8.30
CA SER A 182 15.82 -8.13 9.44
C SER A 182 14.88 -7.40 10.38
N TRP A 183 15.12 -7.51 11.68
CA TRP A 183 14.41 -6.69 12.66
C TRP A 183 14.97 -5.27 12.66
N ILE A 184 14.07 -4.28 12.70
CA ILE A 184 14.43 -2.90 12.97
C ILE A 184 14.43 -2.75 14.50
N ALA A 185 15.52 -2.22 15.06
CA ALA A 185 15.57 -1.90 16.48
C ALA A 185 14.44 -0.92 16.79
N GLY A 186 13.60 -1.26 17.78
CA GLY A 186 12.40 -0.47 18.10
C GLY A 186 12.75 0.97 18.44
N CYS A 187 12.03 1.92 17.85
CA CYS A 187 12.10 3.31 18.28
C CYS A 187 11.42 3.39 19.66
N ALA A 188 12.07 3.99 20.65
CA ALA A 188 11.62 4.03 22.06
C ALA A 188 10.43 4.98 22.32
N LEU A 189 9.58 5.23 21.33
CA LEU A 189 8.36 6.02 21.50
C LEU A 189 7.17 5.09 21.67
N GLN A 190 6.95 4.69 22.93
CA GLN A 190 5.77 3.94 23.39
C GLN A 190 4.49 4.78 23.43
N SER A 191 4.42 5.90 22.72
CA SER A 191 3.43 6.94 22.99
C SER A 191 2.53 7.22 21.78
N TYR A 192 1.27 6.80 21.95
CA TYR A 192 0.05 7.24 21.27
C TYR A 192 -0.19 6.81 19.82
N ASN A 193 -1.45 6.42 19.59
CA ASN A 193 -2.18 6.22 18.34
C ASN A 193 -1.64 7.03 17.16
N SER A 194 -0.50 6.61 16.61
CA SER A 194 -0.01 7.10 15.35
C SER A 194 -0.40 6.04 14.33
N GLN A 195 -1.42 6.34 13.53
CA GLN A 195 -1.34 5.94 12.14
C GLN A 195 0.03 6.45 11.69
N LEU A 196 0.98 5.54 11.49
CA LEU A 196 2.28 5.89 10.92
C LEU A 196 2.01 6.24 9.45
N CYS A 197 1.54 7.46 9.24
CA CYS A 197 1.52 8.09 7.94
C CYS A 197 2.97 8.37 7.60
N PHE A 198 3.61 7.47 6.86
CA PHE A 198 4.82 7.82 6.14
C PHE A 198 4.44 8.74 4.98
N TYR A 199 4.27 10.01 5.30
CA TYR A 199 4.58 11.09 4.38
C TYR A 199 6.04 10.90 4.00
N GLU A 200 6.34 10.65 2.71
CA GLU A 200 7.68 10.48 2.11
C GLU A 200 8.80 10.86 3.09
N PRO A 201 9.19 9.96 4.02
CA PRO A 201 9.97 10.35 5.18
C PRO A 201 11.38 10.57 4.66
N ARG A 202 11.76 11.84 4.52
CA ARG A 202 13.12 12.21 4.21
C ARG A 202 13.98 11.74 5.38
N PHE A 203 14.92 10.84 5.12
CA PHE A 203 16.05 10.61 6.04
C PHE A 203 17.04 11.78 6.05
N ASP A 204 16.77 12.83 5.26
CA ASP A 204 17.61 14.00 5.05
C ASP A 204 17.28 15.16 6.03
N ALA A 205 16.52 14.90 7.11
CA ALA A 205 16.27 15.91 8.13
C ALA A 205 17.58 16.26 8.85
N MET A 206 18.30 17.25 8.34
CA MET A 206 19.36 17.92 9.10
C MET A 206 18.68 18.67 10.24
N ILE A 207 18.83 18.12 11.44
CA ILE A 207 18.48 18.80 12.68
C ILE A 207 19.53 19.91 12.86
N TYR A 208 19.10 21.16 12.72
CA TYR A 208 19.87 22.32 13.17
C TYR A 208 19.72 22.47 14.69
#